data_AF-A0A8H4U2K5-F1
#
_entry.id   AF-A0A8H4U2K5-F1
#
_cell.length_a   1.000
_cell.length_b   1.000
_cell.length_c   1.000
_cell.angle_alpha   90.00
_cell.angle_beta   90.00
_cell.angle_gamma   90.00
#
_symmetry.space_group_name_H-M   'P 1'
#
loop_
_entity.id
_entity.type
_entity.pdbx_description
1 polymer ?
#
loop_
_entity_poly.entity_id
_entity_poly.type
_entity_poly.pdbx_seq_one_letter_code
_entity_poly.pdbx_strand_id
1 'polypeptide(L)'
;MSRLIDISPYILCGTIFALALPLLLSLKALISSKSKANQVSTKSFEPPKGWWTDTKRFSAEQRAIFSQTWLCVSHRSRFTKAGDYIALDIAGFRVLFMLGKDGVVRAFHNICRHRAFPVAKKASGSATILGCKYHGWSYNTKGELTKAPHFEDVAGFDKSQNGLFPIHTKTDDNGFIHINLSSSSEAGETKPANAKIIGRLARINPNQQFLGSWEVKGKFNWKVTGNNVDGEIPLAHFTNLFSRFFGSPSAGKIRFSPLTTVYTQSGSPIWYQLTYSPESVRQTMVRCDVYSRTQTSTHAFDESVKSNLENQVQSLVQKYEDTYAKLISSGHEVPEDFDEQAMIAGMVNAHLKKEKSEGAEIKPAAVKSCHSDGYTKAEGICKALEGVESLGDLGCCD
;
A
#
# COMPACT_ATOMS: atom_id res chain seq x y z
N MET A 1 8.71 61.65 -64.51
CA MET A 1 8.65 61.87 -63.04
C MET A 1 8.02 60.61 -62.48
N SER A 2 8.67 59.73 -61.72
CA SER A 2 9.45 59.94 -60.50
C SER A 2 10.48 58.81 -60.32
N ARG A 3 11.61 59.14 -59.69
CA ARG A 3 12.78 58.29 -59.44
C ARG A 3 12.48 57.26 -58.35
N LEU A 4 12.89 56.00 -58.57
CA LEU A 4 13.02 54.97 -57.54
C LEU A 4 14.21 55.32 -56.62
N ILE A 5 13.95 55.40 -55.32
CA ILE A 5 14.98 55.53 -54.28
C ILE A 5 15.35 54.11 -53.87
N ASP A 6 16.59 53.74 -54.13
CA ASP A 6 17.23 52.49 -53.69
C ASP A 6 17.64 52.65 -52.21
N ILE A 7 17.10 51.80 -51.33
CA ILE A 7 17.44 51.77 -49.91
C ILE A 7 18.19 50.47 -49.62
N SER A 8 19.48 50.65 -49.36
CA SER A 8 20.48 49.65 -49.01
C SER A 8 20.07 48.70 -47.85
N PRO A 9 20.39 47.39 -47.91
CA PRO A 9 19.98 46.39 -46.91
C PRO A 9 20.72 46.48 -45.57
N TYR A 10 21.57 47.48 -45.35
CA TYR A 10 22.42 47.57 -44.14
C TYR A 10 21.79 48.30 -42.94
N ILE A 11 20.57 48.83 -43.05
CA ILE A 11 19.92 49.56 -41.93
C ILE A 11 19.00 48.65 -41.09
N LEU A 12 18.62 47.47 -41.58
CA LEU A 12 17.74 46.55 -40.83
C LEU A 12 18.47 45.65 -39.81
N CYS A 13 19.80 45.72 -39.72
CA CYS A 13 20.59 44.86 -38.83
C CYS A 13 20.95 45.54 -37.48
N GLY A 14 20.89 46.88 -37.39
CA GLY A 14 21.31 47.62 -36.20
C GLY A 14 20.28 47.70 -35.07
N THR A 15 18.99 47.66 -35.38
CA THR A 15 17.91 47.85 -34.38
C THR A 15 17.46 46.56 -33.71
N ILE A 16 17.70 45.40 -34.31
CA ILE A 16 17.39 44.09 -33.71
C ILE A 16 18.43 43.72 -32.63
N PHE A 17 19.66 44.22 -32.72
CA PHE A 17 20.71 43.94 -31.73
C PHE A 17 20.60 44.78 -30.45
N ALA A 18 19.97 45.95 -30.49
CA ALA A 18 19.86 46.85 -29.33
C ALA A 18 18.75 46.43 -28.32
N LEU A 19 17.78 45.62 -28.73
CA LEU A 19 16.72 45.09 -27.86
C LEU A 19 16.96 43.63 -27.43
N ALA A 20 17.87 42.90 -28.09
CA ALA A 20 18.19 41.52 -27.74
C ALA A 20 19.10 41.41 -26.52
N LEU A 21 20.05 42.35 -26.34
CA LEU A 21 21.02 42.31 -25.25
C LEU A 21 20.40 42.51 -23.84
N PRO A 22 19.48 43.47 -23.62
CA PRO A 22 18.82 43.65 -22.33
C PRO A 22 17.89 42.48 -21.96
N LEU A 23 17.26 41.87 -22.97
CA LEU A 23 16.37 40.71 -22.80
C LEU A 23 17.15 39.44 -22.44
N LEU A 24 18.33 39.24 -23.04
CA LEU A 24 19.24 38.13 -22.73
C LEU A 24 19.89 38.27 -21.33
N LEU A 25 20.18 39.50 -20.89
CA LEU A 25 20.68 39.78 -19.54
C LEU A 25 19.58 39.60 -18.48
N SER A 26 18.34 40.01 -18.77
CA SER A 26 17.15 39.76 -17.93
C SER A 26 16.82 38.27 -17.81
N LEU A 27 16.86 37.50 -18.93
CA LEU A 27 16.69 36.05 -18.88
C LEU A 27 17.80 35.37 -18.10
N LYS A 28 19.08 35.76 -18.27
CA LYS A 28 20.18 35.18 -17.48
C LYS A 28 20.05 35.49 -15.98
N ALA A 29 19.56 36.67 -15.61
CA ALA A 29 19.29 37.03 -14.21
C ALA A 29 18.10 36.24 -13.63
N LEU A 30 17.03 35.99 -14.40
CA LEU A 30 15.90 35.14 -14.01
C LEU A 30 16.26 33.64 -13.97
N ILE A 31 17.13 33.18 -14.87
CA ILE A 31 17.64 31.80 -14.87
C ILE A 31 18.64 31.61 -13.71
N SER A 32 19.44 32.62 -13.39
CA SER A 32 20.37 32.61 -12.24
C SER A 32 19.67 32.78 -10.88
N SER A 33 18.55 33.52 -10.82
CA SER A 33 17.73 33.59 -9.60
C SER A 33 16.90 32.32 -9.38
N LYS A 34 16.40 31.68 -10.46
CA LYS A 34 15.82 30.33 -10.40
C LYS A 34 16.86 29.25 -10.06
N SER A 35 18.13 29.41 -10.45
CA SER A 35 19.19 28.47 -10.09
C SER A 35 19.65 28.61 -8.64
N LYS A 36 19.48 29.78 -8.00
CA LYS A 36 19.74 29.98 -6.57
C LYS A 36 18.57 29.59 -5.66
N ALA A 37 17.34 29.57 -6.17
CA ALA A 37 16.14 29.13 -5.42
C ALA A 37 15.92 27.60 -5.42
N ASN A 38 16.76 26.83 -6.13
CA ASN A 38 16.64 25.37 -6.22
C ASN A 38 17.94 24.64 -5.86
N GLN A 39 18.74 25.20 -4.95
CA GLN A 39 19.62 24.36 -4.15
C GLN A 39 18.77 23.60 -3.14
N VAL A 40 18.12 22.53 -3.62
CA VAL A 40 17.70 21.44 -2.76
C VAL A 40 18.97 20.97 -2.06
N SER A 41 19.04 21.20 -0.75
CA SER A 41 20.01 20.55 0.11
C SER A 41 19.90 19.05 -0.16
N THR A 42 20.85 18.48 -0.89
CA THR A 42 21.02 17.04 -1.07
C THR A 42 21.58 16.49 0.23
N LYS A 43 20.79 16.58 1.31
CA LYS A 43 21.11 15.93 2.57
C LYS A 43 20.84 14.45 2.33
N SER A 44 21.90 13.65 2.26
CA SER A 44 21.80 12.20 2.28
C SER A 44 20.89 11.79 3.43
N PHE A 45 19.85 11.02 3.16
CA PHE A 45 18.99 10.52 4.22
C PHE A 45 19.82 9.59 5.12
N GLU A 46 20.02 10.02 6.37
CA GLU A 46 20.63 9.19 7.39
C GLU A 46 19.52 8.40 8.12
N PRO A 47 19.54 7.06 8.03
CA PRO A 47 18.53 6.23 8.65
C PRO A 47 18.68 6.34 10.18
N PRO A 48 17.58 6.55 10.92
CA PRO A 48 17.64 6.57 12.38
C PRO A 48 18.22 5.26 12.95
N LYS A 49 18.83 5.33 14.13
CA LYS A 49 19.29 4.13 14.84
C LYS A 49 18.16 3.09 14.93
N GLY A 50 18.49 1.84 14.61
CA GLY A 50 17.53 0.74 14.66
C GLY A 50 16.52 0.71 13.51
N TRP A 51 16.69 1.53 12.45
CA TRP A 51 15.80 1.58 11.27
C TRP A 51 15.38 0.20 10.73
N TRP A 52 16.34 -0.73 10.69
CA TRP A 52 16.16 -2.07 10.14
C TRP A 52 15.75 -3.12 11.17
N THR A 53 15.99 -2.90 12.46
CA THR A 53 16.03 -3.97 13.48
C THR A 53 15.21 -3.70 14.74
N ASP A 54 14.78 -2.45 14.98
CA ASP A 54 14.06 -2.08 16.19
C ASP A 54 12.56 -2.44 16.10
N THR A 55 12.14 -3.39 16.94
CA THR A 55 10.75 -3.82 17.06
C THR A 55 9.82 -2.71 17.52
N LYS A 56 10.27 -1.80 18.41
CA LYS A 56 9.42 -0.67 18.87
C LYS A 56 9.14 0.29 17.73
N ARG A 57 10.15 0.53 16.89
CA ARG A 57 9.99 1.31 15.66
C ARG A 57 9.04 0.64 14.69
N PHE A 58 9.15 -0.68 14.51
CA PHE A 58 8.21 -1.43 13.66
C PHE A 58 6.76 -1.30 14.15
N SER A 59 6.51 -1.39 15.46
CA SER A 59 5.17 -1.14 16.02
C SER A 59 4.68 0.28 15.73
N ALA A 60 5.57 1.28 15.82
CA ALA A 60 5.24 2.65 15.44
C ALA A 60 4.99 2.80 13.93
N GLU A 61 5.71 2.09 13.06
CA GLU A 61 5.45 2.04 11.61
C GLU A 61 4.04 1.48 11.32
N GLN A 62 3.60 0.45 12.06
CA GLN A 62 2.25 -0.10 11.91
C GLN A 62 1.16 0.94 12.19
N ARG A 63 1.33 1.72 13.26
CA ARG A 63 0.38 2.79 13.63
C ARG A 63 0.51 4.02 12.73
N ALA A 64 1.73 4.47 12.45
CA ALA A 64 1.98 5.68 11.69
C ALA A 64 1.66 5.55 10.19
N ILE A 65 1.92 4.38 9.60
CA ILE A 65 1.88 4.18 8.16
C ILE A 65 0.72 3.27 7.78
N PHE A 66 0.80 1.98 8.14
CA PHE A 66 -0.15 0.99 7.60
C PHE A 66 -1.57 1.25 8.09
N SER A 67 -1.73 1.81 9.29
CA SER A 67 -3.05 2.10 9.83
C SER A 67 -3.69 3.40 9.34
N GLN A 68 -2.94 4.26 8.63
CA GLN A 68 -3.39 5.61 8.25
C GLN A 68 -3.25 5.91 6.75
N THR A 69 -2.55 5.09 5.99
CA THR A 69 -2.34 5.26 4.55
C THR A 69 -3.27 4.37 3.73
N TRP A 70 -3.57 4.82 2.50
CA TRP A 70 -4.28 3.99 1.53
C TRP A 70 -3.33 2.94 0.95
N LEU A 71 -3.59 1.67 1.25
CA LEU A 71 -2.82 0.51 0.79
C LEU A 71 -3.54 -0.15 -0.39
N CYS A 72 -2.89 -0.22 -1.55
CA CYS A 72 -3.33 -1.08 -2.65
C CYS A 72 -3.06 -2.53 -2.28
N VAL A 73 -4.10 -3.36 -2.20
CA VAL A 73 -4.00 -4.69 -1.56
C VAL A 73 -4.59 -5.80 -2.41
N SER A 74 -5.35 -5.51 -3.45
CA SER A 74 -5.99 -6.54 -4.30
C SER A 74 -6.49 -5.92 -5.61
N HIS A 75 -7.08 -6.74 -6.46
CA HIS A 75 -7.75 -6.32 -7.70
C HIS A 75 -9.17 -6.90 -7.76
N ARG A 76 -10.11 -6.13 -8.31
CA ARG A 76 -11.55 -6.47 -8.41
C ARG A 76 -11.80 -7.81 -9.11
N SER A 77 -10.93 -8.20 -10.05
CA SER A 77 -11.02 -9.47 -10.77
C SER A 77 -10.82 -10.72 -9.93
N ARG A 78 -10.34 -10.61 -8.68
CA ARG A 78 -10.33 -11.75 -7.75
C ARG A 78 -11.73 -12.15 -7.27
N PHE A 79 -12.72 -11.28 -7.48
CA PHE A 79 -14.11 -11.49 -7.07
C PHE A 79 -14.98 -11.66 -8.32
N THR A 80 -15.49 -12.85 -8.55
CA THR A 80 -16.25 -13.18 -9.77
C THR A 80 -17.75 -13.11 -9.55
N LYS A 81 -18.22 -13.40 -8.32
CA LYS A 81 -19.63 -13.42 -7.96
C LYS A 81 -19.88 -12.92 -6.54
N ALA A 82 -21.09 -12.45 -6.29
CA ALA A 82 -21.49 -12.00 -4.96
C ALA A 82 -21.28 -13.09 -3.90
N GLY A 83 -20.73 -12.70 -2.76
CA GLY A 83 -20.31 -13.59 -1.68
C GLY A 83 -18.87 -14.09 -1.80
N ASP A 84 -18.18 -13.89 -2.93
CA ASP A 84 -16.74 -14.15 -3.01
C ASP A 84 -16.02 -13.32 -1.94
N TYR A 85 -15.13 -13.98 -1.19
CA TYR A 85 -14.38 -13.37 -0.11
C TYR A 85 -12.91 -13.78 -0.13
N ILE A 86 -12.08 -12.92 0.44
CA ILE A 86 -10.65 -13.15 0.63
C ILE A 86 -10.29 -12.70 2.05
N ALA A 87 -9.57 -13.54 2.80
CA ALA A 87 -9.05 -13.21 4.12
C ALA A 87 -7.52 -13.13 4.04
N LEU A 88 -6.96 -11.99 4.44
CA LEU A 88 -5.55 -11.65 4.30
C LEU A 88 -5.03 -11.00 5.58
N ASP A 89 -3.76 -11.27 5.90
CA ASP A 89 -3.04 -10.52 6.92
C ASP A 89 -2.16 -9.45 6.24
N ILE A 90 -2.43 -8.19 6.54
CA ILE A 90 -1.76 -7.04 5.93
C ILE A 90 -1.11 -6.26 7.06
N ALA A 91 0.22 -6.35 7.14
CA ALA A 91 1.02 -5.61 8.11
C ALA A 91 0.58 -5.75 9.58
N GLY A 92 0.11 -6.93 9.97
CA GLY A 92 -0.41 -7.24 11.31
C GLY A 92 -1.93 -7.09 11.47
N PHE A 93 -2.64 -6.61 10.44
CA PHE A 93 -4.10 -6.47 10.45
C PHE A 93 -4.77 -7.62 9.70
N ARG A 94 -5.69 -8.33 10.35
CA ARG A 94 -6.50 -9.38 9.72
C ARG A 94 -7.67 -8.74 8.98
N VAL A 95 -7.66 -8.81 7.66
CA VAL A 95 -8.64 -8.16 6.78
C VAL A 95 -9.47 -9.19 6.04
N LEU A 96 -10.78 -9.01 6.05
CA LEU A 96 -11.76 -9.79 5.30
C LEU A 96 -12.36 -8.91 4.21
N PHE A 97 -12.14 -9.26 2.95
CA PHE A 97 -12.79 -8.65 1.80
C PHE A 97 -14.00 -9.47 1.39
N MET A 98 -15.11 -8.83 1.03
CA MET A 98 -16.30 -9.49 0.51
C MET A 98 -16.91 -8.71 -0.64
N LEU A 99 -17.31 -9.41 -1.71
CA LEU A 99 -18.11 -8.85 -2.79
C LEU A 99 -19.60 -8.90 -2.42
N GLY A 100 -20.22 -7.74 -2.31
CA GLY A 100 -21.67 -7.62 -2.10
C GLY A 100 -22.49 -7.97 -3.32
N LYS A 101 -23.79 -8.23 -3.11
CA LYS A 101 -24.78 -8.40 -4.19
C LYS A 101 -24.98 -7.14 -5.04
N ASP A 102 -24.60 -5.99 -4.49
CA ASP A 102 -24.57 -4.69 -5.15
C ASP A 102 -23.31 -4.48 -6.03
N GLY A 103 -22.46 -5.50 -6.18
CA GLY A 103 -21.26 -5.42 -7.00
C GLY A 103 -20.08 -4.70 -6.34
N VAL A 104 -20.25 -4.22 -5.10
CA VAL A 104 -19.24 -3.46 -4.35
C VAL A 104 -18.40 -4.40 -3.47
N VAL A 105 -17.08 -4.32 -3.60
CA VAL A 105 -16.15 -4.99 -2.67
C VAL A 105 -15.98 -4.13 -1.42
N ARG A 106 -16.16 -4.75 -0.25
CA ARG A 106 -15.98 -4.13 1.07
C ARG A 106 -14.91 -4.86 1.85
N ALA A 107 -14.22 -4.16 2.74
CA ALA A 107 -13.29 -4.76 3.70
C ALA A 107 -13.78 -4.57 5.14
N PHE A 108 -13.47 -5.56 5.98
CA PHE A 108 -13.76 -5.57 7.41
C PHE A 108 -12.56 -6.14 8.16
N HIS A 109 -12.41 -5.82 9.44
CA HIS A 109 -11.53 -6.61 10.28
C HIS A 109 -12.08 -8.05 10.38
N ASN A 110 -11.26 -9.06 10.11
CA ASN A 110 -11.65 -10.48 10.16
C ASN A 110 -11.72 -10.97 11.62
N ILE A 111 -12.58 -10.33 12.42
CA ILE A 111 -12.67 -10.50 13.87
C ILE A 111 -14.16 -10.49 14.23
N CYS A 112 -14.65 -11.61 14.78
CA CYS A 112 -16.03 -11.70 15.24
C CYS A 112 -16.24 -10.79 16.45
N ARG A 113 -17.32 -9.99 16.42
CA ARG A 113 -17.70 -9.05 17.48
C ARG A 113 -18.06 -9.69 18.81
N HIS A 114 -18.31 -11.00 18.86
CA HIS A 114 -18.61 -11.71 20.11
C HIS A 114 -17.36 -11.96 20.96
N ARG A 115 -16.38 -12.72 20.44
CA ARG A 115 -15.15 -13.11 21.18
C ARG A 115 -13.90 -13.15 20.31
N ALA A 116 -13.81 -12.21 19.37
CA ALA A 116 -12.65 -11.97 18.51
C ALA A 116 -12.15 -13.15 17.64
N PHE A 117 -12.92 -14.23 17.53
CA PHE A 117 -12.58 -15.36 16.67
C PHE A 117 -12.65 -14.97 15.19
N PRO A 118 -11.75 -15.44 14.31
CA PRO A 118 -11.80 -15.11 12.88
C PRO A 118 -13.10 -15.59 12.23
N VAL A 119 -13.74 -14.68 11.49
CA VAL A 119 -15.02 -14.97 10.82
C VAL A 119 -14.80 -15.90 9.64
N ALA A 120 -13.80 -15.60 8.81
CA ALA A 120 -13.32 -16.46 7.74
C ALA A 120 -11.98 -17.10 8.14
N LYS A 121 -11.93 -18.44 8.18
CA LYS A 121 -10.67 -19.18 8.40
C LYS A 121 -9.93 -19.54 7.12
N LYS A 122 -10.66 -19.75 6.03
CA LYS A 122 -10.06 -20.02 4.72
C LYS A 122 -9.56 -18.70 4.13
N ALA A 123 -8.41 -18.72 3.46
CA ALA A 123 -7.85 -17.55 2.78
C ALA A 123 -8.78 -17.00 1.69
N SER A 124 -9.62 -17.84 1.10
CA SER A 124 -10.64 -17.43 0.14
C SER A 124 -11.82 -18.40 0.12
N GLY A 125 -12.93 -17.96 -0.48
CA GLY A 125 -14.12 -18.77 -0.67
C GLY A 125 -15.29 -17.93 -1.19
N SER A 126 -16.50 -18.49 -1.13
CA SER A 126 -17.71 -17.80 -1.55
C SER A 126 -18.86 -18.13 -0.60
N ALA A 127 -19.43 -17.11 0.04
CA ALA A 127 -20.60 -17.21 0.90
C ALA A 127 -21.26 -15.84 1.07
N THR A 128 -22.59 -15.76 0.90
CA THR A 128 -23.33 -14.51 1.14
C THR A 128 -23.58 -14.22 2.62
N ILE A 129 -23.41 -15.23 3.48
CA ILE A 129 -23.46 -15.14 4.94
C ILE A 129 -22.26 -15.93 5.50
N LEU A 130 -21.45 -15.32 6.36
CA LEU A 130 -20.35 -15.97 7.04
C LEU A 130 -20.68 -16.16 8.53
N GLY A 131 -20.82 -17.43 8.93
CA GLY A 131 -21.00 -17.82 10.33
C GLY A 131 -19.66 -18.04 11.03
N CYS A 132 -19.42 -17.30 12.11
CA CYS A 132 -18.29 -17.50 13.01
C CYS A 132 -18.33 -18.93 13.60
N LYS A 133 -17.25 -19.68 13.40
CA LYS A 133 -17.16 -21.09 13.84
C LYS A 133 -17.05 -21.28 15.35
N TYR A 134 -16.99 -20.19 16.13
CA TYR A 134 -16.95 -20.28 17.58
C TYR A 134 -18.37 -20.43 18.18
N HIS A 135 -19.24 -19.44 17.98
CA HIS A 135 -20.58 -19.40 18.59
C HIS A 135 -21.72 -19.12 17.58
N GLY A 136 -21.43 -19.20 16.27
CA GLY A 136 -22.47 -19.08 15.24
C GLY A 136 -22.98 -17.66 14.95
N TRP A 137 -22.38 -16.62 15.54
CA TRP A 137 -22.65 -15.24 15.09
C TRP A 137 -22.36 -15.11 13.60
N SER A 138 -23.34 -14.65 12.84
CA SER A 138 -23.31 -14.69 11.37
C SER A 138 -23.46 -13.31 10.78
N TYR A 139 -22.65 -13.00 9.77
CA TYR A 139 -22.58 -11.69 9.14
C TYR A 139 -22.85 -11.79 7.64
N ASN A 140 -23.54 -10.81 7.08
CA ASN A 140 -23.76 -10.76 5.62
C ASN A 140 -22.62 -10.07 4.88
N THR A 141 -22.74 -9.95 3.55
CA THR A 141 -21.73 -9.30 2.68
C THR A 141 -21.56 -7.79 2.95
N LYS A 142 -22.45 -7.17 3.73
CA LYS A 142 -22.31 -5.78 4.20
C LYS A 142 -21.68 -5.69 5.60
N GLY A 143 -21.33 -6.83 6.20
CA GLY A 143 -20.78 -6.91 7.56
C GLY A 143 -21.84 -6.81 8.65
N GLU A 144 -23.13 -6.73 8.31
CA GLU A 144 -24.21 -6.61 9.30
C GLU A 144 -24.41 -7.96 10.01
N LEU A 145 -24.64 -7.92 11.33
CA LEU A 145 -24.94 -9.12 12.12
C LEU A 145 -26.35 -9.61 11.82
N THR A 146 -26.48 -10.73 11.13
CA THR A 146 -27.77 -11.30 10.74
C THR A 146 -28.30 -12.31 11.76
N LYS A 147 -27.42 -13.02 12.45
CA LYS A 147 -27.78 -14.03 13.46
C LYS A 147 -26.83 -13.95 14.65
N ALA A 148 -27.37 -14.00 15.85
CA ALA A 148 -26.64 -14.04 17.11
C ALA A 148 -27.32 -15.05 18.04
N PRO A 149 -27.01 -16.35 17.93
CA PRO A 149 -27.70 -17.38 18.70
C PRO A 149 -27.64 -17.09 20.20
N HIS A 150 -28.76 -17.24 20.90
CA HIS A 150 -28.94 -16.98 22.33
C HIS A 150 -28.93 -15.49 22.73
N PHE A 151 -28.97 -14.58 21.76
CA PHE A 151 -29.07 -13.14 21.99
C PHE A 151 -30.41 -12.55 21.51
N GLU A 152 -31.30 -13.36 20.95
CA GLU A 152 -32.58 -12.91 20.39
C GLU A 152 -33.48 -12.24 21.44
N ASP A 153 -33.51 -12.77 22.67
CA ASP A 153 -34.36 -12.27 23.77
C ASP A 153 -33.56 -11.57 24.88
N VAL A 154 -32.28 -11.28 24.65
CA VAL A 154 -31.43 -10.58 25.63
C VAL A 154 -31.81 -9.10 25.67
N ALA A 155 -32.35 -8.64 26.79
CA ALA A 155 -32.71 -7.25 26.98
C ALA A 155 -31.54 -6.30 26.70
N GLY A 156 -31.77 -5.28 25.88
CA GLY A 156 -30.75 -4.28 25.50
C GLY A 156 -29.77 -4.72 24.42
N PHE A 157 -29.86 -5.96 23.90
CA PHE A 157 -29.04 -6.37 22.77
C PHE A 157 -29.60 -5.86 21.45
N ASP A 158 -28.83 -5.02 20.75
CA ASP A 158 -29.15 -4.56 19.40
C ASP A 158 -28.16 -5.15 18.38
N LYS A 159 -28.67 -5.99 17.47
CA LYS A 159 -27.88 -6.55 16.36
C LYS A 159 -27.27 -5.48 15.46
N SER A 160 -27.95 -4.35 15.27
CA SER A 160 -27.50 -3.27 14.38
C SER A 160 -26.17 -2.64 14.85
N GLN A 161 -25.89 -2.67 16.16
CA GLN A 161 -24.67 -2.15 16.77
C GLN A 161 -23.49 -3.15 16.76
N ASN A 162 -23.74 -4.38 16.30
CA ASN A 162 -22.81 -5.50 16.42
C ASN A 162 -22.35 -6.06 15.07
N GLY A 163 -22.42 -5.27 14.00
CA GLY A 163 -21.79 -5.60 12.72
C GLY A 163 -20.26 -5.65 12.78
N LEU A 164 -19.62 -6.26 11.78
CA LEU A 164 -18.17 -6.29 11.65
C LEU A 164 -17.60 -4.87 11.60
N PHE A 165 -16.39 -4.69 12.15
CA PHE A 165 -15.70 -3.41 12.08
C PHE A 165 -15.31 -3.11 10.63
N PRO A 166 -15.90 -2.08 9.99
CA PRO A 166 -15.62 -1.75 8.60
C PRO A 166 -14.22 -1.17 8.45
N ILE A 167 -13.61 -1.42 7.30
CA ILE A 167 -12.35 -0.80 6.87
C ILE A 167 -12.67 0.05 5.64
N HIS A 168 -12.17 1.28 5.60
CA HIS A 168 -12.37 2.15 4.44
C HIS A 168 -11.84 1.47 3.19
N THR A 169 -12.69 1.33 2.17
CA THR A 169 -12.39 0.56 0.97
C THR A 169 -12.74 1.37 -0.27
N LYS A 170 -11.82 1.40 -1.25
CA LYS A 170 -12.04 2.05 -2.54
C LYS A 170 -11.55 1.14 -3.66
N THR A 171 -12.35 1.01 -4.72
CA THR A 171 -11.89 0.43 -5.99
C THR A 171 -11.65 1.56 -6.98
N ASP A 172 -10.48 1.63 -7.60
CA ASP A 172 -10.19 2.64 -8.63
C ASP A 172 -10.67 2.22 -10.03
N ASP A 173 -10.55 3.12 -10.99
CA ASP A 173 -11.03 2.92 -12.37
C ASP A 173 -10.29 1.78 -13.10
N ASN A 174 -9.09 1.42 -12.63
CA ASN A 174 -8.34 0.29 -13.17
C ASN A 174 -8.72 -1.03 -12.50
N GLY A 175 -9.49 -0.99 -11.41
CA GLY A 175 -9.95 -2.15 -10.66
C GLY A 175 -9.10 -2.50 -9.44
N PHE A 176 -8.09 -1.69 -9.08
CA PHE A 176 -7.31 -1.93 -7.86
C PHE A 176 -8.13 -1.60 -6.63
N ILE A 177 -8.07 -2.47 -5.64
CA ILE A 177 -8.74 -2.33 -4.35
C ILE A 177 -7.73 -1.77 -3.35
N HIS A 178 -8.08 -0.62 -2.80
CA HIS A 178 -7.33 0.11 -1.79
C HIS A 178 -8.08 0.09 -0.47
N ILE A 179 -7.34 -0.04 0.63
CA ILE A 179 -7.89 0.06 1.99
C ILE A 179 -7.20 1.13 2.82
N ASN A 180 -7.93 1.74 3.75
CA ASN A 180 -7.37 2.54 4.83
C ASN A 180 -7.95 2.05 6.16
N LEU A 181 -7.06 1.70 7.09
CA LEU A 181 -7.41 1.06 8.35
C LEU A 181 -7.79 2.06 9.45
N SER A 182 -7.71 3.37 9.19
CA SER A 182 -8.06 4.40 10.17
C SER A 182 -9.52 4.25 10.63
N SER A 183 -9.75 4.33 11.94
CA SER A 183 -11.09 4.33 12.53
C SER A 183 -11.80 5.69 12.43
N SER A 184 -11.12 6.73 11.94
CA SER A 184 -11.74 8.05 11.71
C SER A 184 -12.88 7.95 10.69
N SER A 185 -13.96 8.71 10.91
CA SER A 185 -15.11 8.76 10.00
C SER A 185 -14.72 9.20 8.59
N GLU A 186 -13.72 10.08 8.51
CA GLU A 186 -13.03 10.42 7.28
C GLU A 186 -11.66 9.74 7.35
N ALA A 187 -11.48 8.60 6.67
CA ALA A 187 -10.15 8.27 6.17
C ALA A 187 -9.85 9.39 5.17
N GLY A 188 -9.09 10.40 5.61
CA GLY A 188 -9.07 11.73 4.99
C GLY A 188 -9.00 11.68 3.47
N GLU A 189 -9.49 12.75 2.82
CA GLU A 189 -9.56 12.98 1.36
C GLU A 189 -8.25 12.78 0.58
N THR A 190 -7.19 12.32 1.24
CA THR A 190 -6.05 11.66 0.63
C THR A 190 -6.55 10.63 -0.38
N LYS A 191 -6.43 11.00 -1.66
CA LYS A 191 -6.54 10.09 -2.79
C LYS A 191 -5.63 8.88 -2.53
N PRO A 192 -5.92 7.68 -3.10
CA PRO A 192 -4.99 6.56 -3.06
C PRO A 192 -3.59 7.07 -3.39
N ALA A 193 -2.58 6.63 -2.62
CA ALA A 193 -1.21 7.12 -2.77
C ALA A 193 -0.84 7.16 -4.27
N ASN A 194 -0.37 8.32 -4.74
CA ASN A 194 -0.06 8.52 -6.17
C ASN A 194 0.87 7.40 -6.63
N ALA A 195 0.38 6.56 -7.54
CA ALA A 195 1.13 5.43 -8.02
C ALA A 195 2.30 5.94 -8.88
N LYS A 196 3.54 5.55 -8.54
CA LYS A 196 4.71 5.91 -9.35
C LYS A 196 4.79 4.94 -10.53
N ILE A 197 4.62 5.45 -11.73
CA ILE A 197 4.68 4.68 -12.98
C ILE A 197 6.10 4.76 -13.53
N ILE A 198 6.68 3.61 -13.85
CA ILE A 198 8.03 3.50 -14.44
C ILE A 198 7.94 2.62 -15.68
N GLY A 199 8.44 3.11 -16.81
CA GLY A 199 8.34 2.42 -18.10
C GLY A 199 6.94 2.50 -18.73
N ARG A 200 6.71 1.67 -19.75
CA ARG A 200 5.46 1.66 -20.52
C ARG A 200 4.53 0.57 -19.99
N LEU A 201 3.39 0.96 -19.45
CA LEU A 201 2.42 0.04 -18.88
C LEU A 201 1.56 -0.63 -19.96
N ALA A 202 1.27 -1.92 -19.74
CA ALA A 202 0.12 -2.55 -20.39
C ALA A 202 -1.19 -2.04 -19.77
N ARG A 203 -2.27 -2.01 -20.58
CA ARG A 203 -3.60 -1.59 -20.10
C ARG A 203 -4.14 -2.60 -19.07
N ILE A 204 -4.39 -2.12 -17.85
CA ILE A 204 -5.11 -2.81 -16.78
C ILE A 204 -6.49 -2.14 -16.65
N ASN A 205 -7.52 -2.93 -16.40
CA ASN A 205 -8.90 -2.46 -16.19
C ASN A 205 -9.64 -3.46 -15.29
N PRO A 206 -10.83 -3.16 -14.76
CA PRO A 206 -11.53 -4.05 -13.82
C PRO A 206 -11.87 -5.45 -14.35
N ASN A 207 -11.92 -5.64 -15.67
CA ASN A 207 -12.34 -6.87 -16.35
C ASN A 207 -11.15 -7.77 -16.72
N GLN A 208 -10.22 -8.00 -15.79
CA GLN A 208 -9.17 -9.03 -15.95
C GLN A 208 -9.68 -10.41 -15.51
N GLN A 209 -8.94 -11.45 -15.87
CA GLN A 209 -9.11 -12.79 -15.31
C GLN A 209 -8.06 -13.03 -14.23
N PHE A 210 -8.47 -13.41 -13.03
CA PHE A 210 -7.55 -13.88 -11.99
C PHE A 210 -7.09 -15.31 -12.31
N LEU A 211 -5.77 -15.54 -12.31
CA LEU A 211 -5.16 -16.82 -12.70
C LEU A 211 -4.66 -17.63 -11.49
N GLY A 212 -4.20 -16.95 -10.43
CA GLY A 212 -3.67 -17.64 -9.26
C GLY A 212 -3.00 -16.69 -8.28
N SER A 213 -2.74 -17.21 -7.08
CA SER A 213 -2.04 -16.49 -6.02
C SER A 213 -1.23 -17.46 -5.17
N TRP A 214 -0.04 -17.05 -4.77
CA TRP A 214 0.81 -17.76 -3.82
C TRP A 214 1.59 -16.78 -2.97
N GLU A 215 2.21 -17.30 -1.91
CA GLU A 215 2.94 -16.51 -0.93
C GLU A 215 4.36 -17.08 -0.75
N VAL A 216 5.34 -16.18 -0.69
CA VAL A 216 6.74 -16.50 -0.39
C VAL A 216 7.14 -15.74 0.86
N LYS A 217 7.63 -16.48 1.85
CA LYS A 217 8.06 -15.91 3.12
C LYS A 217 9.53 -15.50 3.03
N GLY A 218 9.84 -14.24 3.33
CA GLY A 218 11.20 -13.72 3.33
C GLY A 218 11.65 -13.17 4.68
N LYS A 219 12.93 -13.37 5.01
CA LYS A 219 13.62 -12.91 6.22
C LYS A 219 14.26 -11.54 6.02
N PHE A 220 13.44 -10.56 5.64
CA PHE A 220 13.88 -9.18 5.44
C PHE A 220 12.88 -8.16 5.99
N ASN A 221 13.37 -6.97 6.35
CA ASN A 221 12.52 -5.84 6.72
C ASN A 221 11.83 -5.25 5.48
N TRP A 222 10.52 -4.97 5.55
CA TRP A 222 9.72 -4.51 4.41
C TRP A 222 10.28 -3.28 3.68
N LYS A 223 10.98 -2.39 4.41
CA LYS A 223 11.55 -1.16 3.85
C LYS A 223 12.64 -1.42 2.81
N VAL A 224 13.22 -2.63 2.78
CA VAL A 224 14.21 -3.04 1.77
C VAL A 224 13.60 -3.05 0.36
N THR A 225 12.27 -3.21 0.25
CA THR A 225 11.56 -3.27 -1.04
C THR A 225 11.50 -1.93 -1.78
N GLY A 226 11.60 -0.79 -1.06
CA GLY A 226 11.60 0.54 -1.67
C GLY A 226 12.84 0.81 -2.54
N ASN A 227 13.94 0.10 -2.29
CA ASN A 227 15.21 0.31 -2.98
C ASN A 227 15.27 -0.31 -4.39
N ASN A 228 14.20 -0.96 -4.86
CA ASN A 228 14.17 -1.61 -6.17
C ASN A 228 13.77 -0.62 -7.28
N VAL A 229 14.63 0.37 -7.51
CA VAL A 229 14.52 1.25 -8.68
C VAL A 229 14.97 0.53 -9.96
N ASP A 230 15.93 -0.41 -9.89
CA ASP A 230 16.57 -0.95 -11.11
C ASP A 230 16.63 -2.49 -11.21
N GLY A 231 15.94 -3.21 -10.32
CA GLY A 231 15.71 -4.64 -10.53
C GLY A 231 14.67 -4.85 -11.62
N GLU A 232 15.07 -4.82 -12.90
CA GLU A 232 14.31 -5.51 -13.93
C GLU A 232 14.06 -6.93 -13.41
N ILE A 233 12.79 -7.32 -13.27
CA ILE A 233 12.41 -8.73 -13.34
C ILE A 233 12.01 -8.87 -14.80
N PRO A 234 12.93 -9.21 -15.71
CA PRO A 234 12.55 -9.38 -17.09
C PRO A 234 11.66 -10.61 -17.12
N LEU A 235 10.42 -10.47 -17.60
CA LEU A 235 9.60 -11.59 -18.07
C LEU A 235 10.23 -12.22 -19.34
N ALA A 236 11.56 -12.15 -19.50
CA ALA A 236 12.30 -12.38 -20.74
C ALA A 236 12.36 -13.85 -21.16
N HIS A 237 11.78 -14.77 -20.39
CA HIS A 237 11.62 -16.17 -20.81
C HIS A 237 10.24 -16.50 -21.39
N PHE A 238 9.27 -15.58 -21.39
CA PHE A 238 8.01 -15.78 -22.12
C PHE A 238 8.15 -15.58 -23.64
N THR A 239 9.29 -15.05 -24.10
CA THR A 239 9.42 -14.46 -25.43
C THR A 239 10.06 -15.36 -26.49
N ASN A 240 10.39 -16.62 -26.20
CA ASN A 240 11.06 -17.47 -27.21
C ASN A 240 10.24 -17.73 -28.48
N LEU A 241 8.92 -17.47 -28.49
CA LEU A 241 8.10 -17.56 -29.72
C LEU A 241 7.76 -16.21 -30.37
N PHE A 242 7.80 -15.07 -29.66
CA PHE A 242 7.26 -13.80 -30.17
C PHE A 242 8.30 -12.71 -30.47
N SER A 243 9.55 -12.87 -30.02
CA SER A 243 10.61 -11.85 -30.19
C SER A 243 11.17 -11.70 -31.61
N ARG A 244 10.79 -12.59 -32.56
CA ARG A 244 11.34 -12.54 -33.93
C ARG A 244 10.68 -11.53 -34.87
N PHE A 245 9.52 -10.96 -34.53
CA PHE A 245 8.75 -10.11 -35.46
C PHE A 245 8.32 -8.74 -34.92
N PHE A 246 8.28 -8.54 -33.60
CA PHE A 246 7.90 -7.28 -32.97
C PHE A 246 9.00 -6.90 -31.98
N GLY A 247 9.47 -5.64 -32.03
CA GLY A 247 10.64 -5.16 -31.29
C GLY A 247 10.63 -5.46 -29.77
N SER A 248 11.76 -5.17 -29.11
CA SER A 248 12.00 -5.58 -27.71
C SER A 248 10.82 -5.21 -26.79
N PRO A 249 10.27 -6.17 -26.00
CA PRO A 249 9.18 -5.88 -25.08
C PRO A 249 9.59 -4.81 -24.07
N SER A 250 8.83 -3.71 -23.98
CA SER A 250 9.02 -2.74 -22.90
C SER A 250 8.33 -3.22 -21.63
N ALA A 251 9.09 -3.41 -20.55
CA ALA A 251 8.55 -3.64 -19.22
C ALA A 251 8.01 -2.33 -18.61
N GLY A 252 6.97 -2.43 -17.80
CA GLY A 252 6.40 -1.32 -17.06
C GLY A 252 6.00 -1.75 -15.67
N LYS A 253 6.30 -0.92 -14.67
CA LYS A 253 5.93 -1.15 -13.26
C LYS A 253 5.13 0.00 -12.68
N ILE A 254 4.19 -0.33 -11.82
CA ILE A 254 3.41 0.63 -11.03
C ILE A 254 3.75 0.38 -9.56
N ARG A 255 4.29 1.39 -8.87
CA ARG A 255 4.57 1.31 -7.44
C ARG A 255 3.46 2.01 -6.65
N PHE A 256 2.68 1.21 -5.92
CA PHE A 256 1.75 1.67 -4.90
C PHE A 256 2.45 1.60 -3.55
N SER A 257 3.15 2.68 -3.19
CA SER A 257 3.84 2.78 -1.90
C SER A 257 2.84 2.62 -0.74
N PRO A 258 3.20 1.95 0.37
CA PRO A 258 4.51 1.34 0.62
C PRO A 258 4.59 -0.15 0.29
N LEU A 259 3.49 -0.84 0.02
CA LEU A 259 3.47 -2.30 0.09
C LEU A 259 3.25 -3.02 -1.23
N THR A 260 2.91 -2.32 -2.33
CA THR A 260 2.50 -3.01 -3.55
C THR A 260 3.25 -2.53 -4.78
N THR A 261 3.66 -3.48 -5.62
CA THR A 261 4.23 -3.20 -6.94
C THR A 261 3.55 -4.09 -7.97
N VAL A 262 3.06 -3.49 -9.05
CA VAL A 262 2.44 -4.17 -10.18
C VAL A 262 3.43 -4.19 -11.33
N TYR A 263 3.58 -5.35 -11.95
CA TYR A 263 4.46 -5.58 -13.08
C TYR A 263 3.65 -5.91 -14.33
N THR A 264 3.97 -5.22 -15.41
CA THR A 264 3.38 -5.39 -16.73
C THR A 264 4.48 -5.50 -17.77
N GLN A 265 4.21 -6.21 -18.87
CA GLN A 265 5.10 -6.24 -20.01
C GLN A 265 4.31 -6.08 -21.29
N SER A 266 4.77 -5.19 -22.17
CA SER A 266 4.19 -5.04 -23.50
C SER A 266 4.25 -6.38 -24.25
N GLY A 267 3.14 -6.81 -24.85
CA GLY A 267 3.03 -8.09 -25.54
C GLY A 267 2.71 -9.31 -24.65
N SER A 268 2.87 -9.23 -23.33
CA SER A 268 2.50 -10.32 -22.42
C SER A 268 0.99 -10.30 -22.12
N PRO A 269 0.24 -11.40 -22.30
CA PRO A 269 -1.18 -11.44 -21.91
C PRO A 269 -1.36 -11.38 -20.38
N ILE A 270 -0.31 -11.71 -19.62
CA ILE A 270 -0.33 -11.73 -18.16
C ILE A 270 0.34 -10.49 -17.55
N TRP A 271 -0.14 -10.12 -16.37
CA TRP A 271 0.49 -9.17 -15.45
C TRP A 271 0.36 -9.70 -14.03
N TYR A 272 1.21 -9.25 -13.12
CA TYR A 272 1.18 -9.71 -11.74
C TYR A 272 1.41 -8.58 -10.75
N GLN A 273 0.88 -8.77 -9.55
CA GLN A 273 0.99 -7.85 -8.43
C GLN A 273 1.77 -8.54 -7.31
N LEU A 274 2.82 -7.88 -6.82
CA LEU A 274 3.50 -8.26 -5.58
C LEU A 274 3.03 -7.35 -4.46
N THR A 275 2.54 -7.95 -3.37
CA THR A 275 2.19 -7.25 -2.13
C THR A 275 3.07 -7.75 -0.99
N TYR A 276 3.78 -6.82 -0.35
CA TYR A 276 4.75 -7.06 0.71
C TYR A 276 4.07 -6.80 2.07
N SER A 277 3.61 -7.85 2.74
CA SER A 277 2.97 -7.76 4.06
C SER A 277 3.99 -8.03 5.17
N PRO A 278 4.47 -7.03 5.92
CA PRO A 278 5.37 -7.28 7.04
C PRO A 278 4.67 -8.07 8.16
N GLU A 279 5.29 -9.15 8.61
CA GLU A 279 4.85 -9.93 9.78
C GLU A 279 5.62 -9.52 11.04
N SER A 280 6.87 -9.07 10.89
CA SER A 280 7.70 -8.53 11.96
C SER A 280 8.77 -7.59 11.39
N VAL A 281 9.58 -6.99 12.28
CA VAL A 281 10.73 -6.17 11.87
C VAL A 281 11.75 -6.93 11.00
N ARG A 282 11.79 -8.27 11.03
CA ARG A 282 12.74 -9.09 10.26
C ARG A 282 12.09 -10.02 9.24
N GLN A 283 10.78 -9.94 9.05
CA GLN A 283 10.06 -10.92 8.26
C GLN A 283 8.92 -10.27 7.49
N THR A 284 8.90 -10.52 6.18
CA THR A 284 7.91 -9.98 5.25
C THR A 284 7.36 -11.11 4.40
N MET A 285 6.04 -11.23 4.36
CA MET A 285 5.35 -12.13 3.43
C MET A 285 5.20 -11.43 2.08
N VAL A 286 5.57 -12.10 0.99
CA VAL A 286 5.42 -11.60 -0.37
C VAL A 286 4.32 -12.40 -1.05
N ARG A 287 3.17 -11.79 -1.26
CA ARG A 287 2.09 -12.40 -2.05
C ARG A 287 2.22 -12.00 -3.50
N CYS A 288 2.18 -12.99 -4.40
CA CYS A 288 2.09 -12.78 -5.84
C CYS A 288 0.66 -13.10 -6.30
N ASP A 289 -0.02 -12.14 -6.92
CA ASP A 289 -1.31 -12.34 -7.57
C ASP A 289 -1.16 -12.18 -9.08
N VAL A 290 -1.58 -13.17 -9.86
CA VAL A 290 -1.42 -13.19 -11.32
C VAL A 290 -2.76 -13.02 -12.02
N TYR A 291 -2.75 -12.22 -13.08
CA TYR A 291 -3.93 -11.88 -13.86
C TYR A 291 -3.65 -11.94 -15.36
N SER A 292 -4.69 -12.19 -16.14
CA SER A 292 -4.67 -12.16 -17.60
C SER A 292 -5.57 -11.07 -18.15
N ARG A 293 -5.10 -10.41 -19.22
CA ARG A 293 -5.85 -9.41 -20.01
C ARG A 293 -6.86 -10.04 -20.96
N THR A 294 -6.69 -11.31 -21.29
CA THR A 294 -7.55 -12.06 -22.22
C THR A 294 -8.29 -13.16 -21.46
N GLN A 295 -9.61 -13.22 -21.61
CA GLN A 295 -10.44 -14.27 -20.99
C GLN A 295 -10.32 -15.65 -21.70
N THR A 296 -9.54 -15.75 -22.77
CA THR A 296 -9.73 -16.79 -23.82
C THR A 296 -8.57 -17.74 -24.11
N SER A 297 -7.46 -17.72 -23.37
CA SER A 297 -6.45 -18.79 -23.55
C SER A 297 -5.87 -19.27 -22.22
N THR A 298 -6.43 -20.37 -21.72
CA THR A 298 -5.87 -21.20 -20.64
C THR A 298 -4.41 -21.60 -20.88
N HIS A 299 -3.93 -21.55 -22.14
CA HIS A 299 -2.55 -21.84 -22.51
C HIS A 299 -1.53 -20.72 -22.19
N ALA A 300 -1.97 -19.51 -21.85
CA ALA A 300 -1.05 -18.40 -21.59
C ALA A 300 -0.40 -18.46 -20.19
N PHE A 301 -0.97 -19.24 -19.28
CA PHE A 301 -0.47 -19.43 -17.91
C PHE A 301 -0.49 -20.92 -17.56
N ASP A 302 0.35 -21.69 -18.26
CA ASP A 302 0.56 -23.10 -17.95
C ASP A 302 1.47 -23.29 -16.73
N GLU A 303 1.69 -24.55 -16.33
CA GLU A 303 2.49 -24.87 -15.15
C GLU A 303 3.97 -24.43 -15.32
N SER A 304 4.52 -24.47 -16.54
CA SER A 304 5.90 -24.03 -16.79
C SER A 304 6.05 -22.53 -16.57
N VAL A 305 5.09 -21.77 -17.10
CA VAL A 305 4.97 -20.33 -16.90
C VAL A 305 4.85 -19.98 -15.42
N LYS A 306 3.98 -20.69 -14.71
CA LYS A 306 3.76 -20.51 -13.27
C LYS A 306 5.04 -20.80 -12.48
N SER A 307 5.68 -21.94 -12.70
CA SER A 307 6.94 -22.30 -12.02
C SER A 307 8.07 -21.32 -12.31
N ASN A 308 8.16 -20.79 -13.53
CA ASN A 308 9.14 -19.77 -13.87
C ASN A 308 8.91 -18.48 -13.05
N LEU A 309 7.67 -18.00 -12.99
CA LEU A 309 7.33 -16.82 -12.20
C LEU A 309 7.51 -17.05 -10.69
N GLU A 310 7.18 -18.23 -10.17
CA GLU A 310 7.47 -18.62 -8.78
C GLU A 310 8.97 -18.55 -8.48
N ASN A 311 9.81 -19.11 -9.35
CA ASN A 311 11.27 -19.04 -9.22
C ASN A 311 11.79 -17.59 -9.26
N GLN A 312 11.26 -16.75 -10.14
CA GLN A 312 11.64 -15.33 -10.20
C GLN A 312 11.28 -14.58 -8.92
N VAL A 313 10.08 -14.81 -8.37
CA VAL A 313 9.65 -14.22 -7.10
C VAL A 313 10.54 -14.73 -5.95
N GLN A 314 10.90 -16.01 -5.95
CA GLN A 314 11.82 -16.57 -4.95
C GLN A 314 13.22 -15.95 -5.04
N SER A 315 13.78 -15.79 -6.24
CA SER A 315 15.08 -15.11 -6.43
C SER A 315 15.03 -13.64 -6.02
N LEU A 316 13.91 -12.94 -6.27
CA LEU A 316 13.70 -11.58 -5.79
C LEU A 316 13.70 -11.51 -4.26
N VAL A 317 12.99 -12.44 -3.60
CA VAL A 317 12.98 -12.54 -2.13
C VAL A 317 14.39 -12.81 -1.60
N GLN A 318 15.14 -13.72 -2.20
CA GLN A 318 16.53 -13.98 -1.80
C GLN A 318 17.40 -12.73 -1.93
N LYS A 319 17.25 -11.96 -3.03
CA LYS A 319 17.95 -10.69 -3.20
C LYS A 319 17.64 -9.72 -2.06
N TYR A 320 16.38 -9.62 -1.63
CA TYR A 320 16.01 -8.79 -0.49
C TYR A 320 16.60 -9.28 0.83
N GLU A 321 16.65 -10.59 1.07
CA GLU A 321 17.31 -11.17 2.24
C GLU A 321 18.81 -10.85 2.26
N ASP A 322 19.49 -11.00 1.12
CA ASP A 322 20.92 -10.71 0.99
C ASP A 322 21.20 -9.21 1.18
N THR A 323 20.38 -8.33 0.58
CA THR A 323 20.46 -6.88 0.81
C THR A 323 20.22 -6.55 2.28
N TYR A 324 19.21 -7.15 2.91
CA TYR A 324 18.91 -6.94 4.33
C TYR A 324 20.06 -7.39 5.22
N ALA A 325 20.65 -8.56 4.96
CA ALA A 325 21.81 -9.09 5.67
C ALA A 325 23.00 -8.13 5.59
N LYS A 326 23.28 -7.57 4.40
CA LYS A 326 24.30 -6.55 4.20
C LYS A 326 24.01 -5.28 5.01
N LEU A 327 22.79 -4.77 4.95
CA LEU A 327 22.37 -3.54 5.66
C LEU A 327 22.53 -3.64 7.18
N ILE A 328 22.25 -4.81 7.76
CA ILE A 328 22.41 -5.01 9.21
C ILE A 328 23.88 -5.30 9.60
N SER A 329 24.73 -5.74 8.68
CA SER A 329 26.16 -6.01 8.94
C SER A 329 27.07 -4.81 8.69
N SER A 330 26.79 -3.97 7.69
CA SER A 330 27.68 -2.87 7.27
C SER A 330 27.48 -1.57 8.06
N GLY A 331 26.46 -1.48 8.92
CA GLY A 331 26.32 -0.36 9.85
C GLY A 331 25.91 0.98 9.22
N HIS A 332 24.89 0.99 8.37
CA HIS A 332 24.14 2.17 7.86
C HIS A 332 24.52 2.75 6.48
N GLU A 333 25.00 1.97 5.51
CA GLU A 333 24.96 2.41 4.10
C GLU A 333 23.54 2.17 3.53
N VAL A 334 22.76 3.24 3.40
CA VAL A 334 21.41 3.20 2.81
C VAL A 334 21.49 3.15 1.28
N PRO A 335 20.65 2.36 0.60
CA PRO A 335 20.61 2.35 -0.86
C PRO A 335 19.99 3.61 -1.47
N GLU A 336 20.20 3.77 -2.77
CA GLU A 336 20.07 5.00 -3.58
C GLU A 336 18.67 5.66 -3.69
N ASP A 337 17.57 5.07 -3.17
CA ASP A 337 16.23 5.70 -3.14
C ASP A 337 15.98 6.46 -1.83
N PHE A 338 16.61 7.64 -1.73
CA PHE A 338 16.58 8.49 -0.54
C PHE A 338 15.17 9.03 -0.20
N ASP A 339 14.29 9.17 -1.18
CA ASP A 339 13.02 9.89 -1.03
C ASP A 339 11.96 9.05 -0.30
N GLU A 340 11.78 7.77 -0.65
CA GLU A 340 10.77 6.91 0.00
C GLU A 340 11.17 6.62 1.46
N GLN A 341 12.45 6.35 1.72
CA GLN A 341 12.95 6.11 3.09
C GLN A 341 12.81 7.36 3.97
N ALA A 342 13.13 8.54 3.45
CA ALA A 342 12.96 9.81 4.16
C ALA A 342 11.48 10.11 4.45
N MET A 343 10.59 9.85 3.48
CA MET A 343 9.15 9.99 3.67
C MET A 343 8.63 9.08 4.79
N ILE A 344 8.99 7.78 4.76
CA ILE A 344 8.64 6.80 5.79
C ILE A 344 9.12 7.30 7.16
N ALA A 345 10.38 7.77 7.25
CA ALA A 345 10.95 8.24 8.50
C ALA A 345 10.21 9.47 9.03
N GLY A 346 9.88 10.42 8.13
CA GLY A 346 9.09 11.61 8.44
C GLY A 346 7.72 11.27 9.00
N MET A 347 6.99 10.34 8.37
CA MET A 347 5.67 9.90 8.84
C MET A 347 5.72 9.27 10.24
N VAL A 348 6.68 8.37 10.46
CA VAL A 348 6.86 7.71 11.77
C VAL A 348 7.23 8.73 12.85
N ASN A 349 8.19 9.62 12.56
CA ASN A 349 8.64 10.62 13.52
C ASN A 349 7.52 11.63 13.86
N ALA A 350 6.71 12.04 12.87
CA ALA A 350 5.56 12.90 13.09
C ALA A 350 4.52 12.24 14.00
N HIS A 351 4.23 10.95 13.77
CA HIS A 351 3.32 10.18 14.61
C HIS A 351 3.83 10.02 16.04
N LEU A 352 5.09 9.61 16.22
CA LEU A 352 5.73 9.49 17.54
C LEU A 352 5.76 10.82 18.30
N LYS A 353 5.97 11.94 17.60
CA LYS A 353 5.89 13.27 18.20
C LYS A 353 4.49 13.56 18.73
N LYS A 354 3.45 13.14 18.00
CA LYS A 354 2.05 13.27 18.42
C LYS A 354 1.74 12.40 19.64
N GLU A 355 2.17 11.13 19.64
CA GLU A 355 2.04 10.23 20.80
C GLU A 355 2.71 10.84 22.04
N LYS A 356 3.92 11.41 21.87
CA LYS A 356 4.63 12.08 22.97
C LYS A 356 3.86 13.30 23.49
N SER A 357 3.24 14.11 22.63
CA SER A 357 2.44 15.25 23.08
C SER A 357 1.14 14.86 23.77
N GLU A 358 0.55 13.71 23.41
CA GLU A 358 -0.66 13.18 24.03
C GLU A 358 -0.37 12.34 25.29
N GLY A 359 0.91 12.02 25.56
CA GLY A 359 1.33 11.20 26.70
C GLY A 359 0.93 9.72 26.58
N ALA A 360 0.45 9.27 25.42
CA ALA A 360 -0.05 7.93 25.21
C ALA A 360 0.16 7.44 23.76
N GLU A 361 0.14 6.12 23.59
CA GLU A 361 0.16 5.49 22.27
C GLU A 361 -1.15 5.79 21.53
N ILE A 362 -1.05 6.23 20.27
CA ILE A 362 -2.20 6.51 19.42
C ILE A 362 -2.42 5.29 18.54
N LYS A 363 -3.61 4.69 18.58
CA LYS A 363 -3.98 3.52 17.78
C LYS A 363 -5.03 3.89 16.73
N PRO A 364 -4.65 4.38 15.54
CA PRO A 364 -5.61 4.92 14.56
C PRO A 364 -6.63 3.88 14.08
N ALA A 365 -6.22 2.63 13.92
CA ALA A 365 -7.11 1.53 13.54
C ALA A 365 -7.96 0.96 14.69
N ALA A 366 -7.76 1.40 15.93
CA ALA A 366 -8.60 0.97 17.03
C ALA A 366 -9.96 1.65 16.89
N VAL A 367 -11.01 0.85 16.66
CA VAL A 367 -12.39 1.35 16.73
C VAL A 367 -12.64 1.79 18.17
N LYS A 368 -12.88 3.10 18.37
CA LYS A 368 -13.32 3.61 19.66
C LYS A 368 -14.59 2.86 20.05
N SER A 369 -14.50 2.03 21.07
CA SER A 369 -15.71 1.47 21.68
C SER A 369 -16.54 2.64 22.20
N CYS A 370 -17.86 2.50 22.12
CA CYS A 370 -18.73 3.21 23.03
C CYS A 370 -18.17 2.98 24.44
N HIS A 371 -17.73 4.05 25.10
CA HIS A 371 -17.22 4.04 26.46
C HIS A 371 -18.35 3.63 27.40
N SER A 372 -18.61 2.32 27.48
CA SER A 372 -19.42 1.74 28.54
C SER A 372 -18.53 1.52 29.75
N ASP A 373 -19.10 1.61 30.95
CA ASP A 373 -18.37 1.37 32.20
C ASP A 373 -17.69 -0.02 32.23
N GLY A 374 -18.30 -1.00 31.55
CA GLY A 374 -17.73 -2.32 31.36
C GLY A 374 -16.44 -2.33 30.52
N TYR A 375 -16.34 -1.48 29.50
CA TYR A 375 -15.12 -1.33 28.70
C TYR A 375 -13.98 -0.73 29.53
N THR A 376 -14.25 0.33 30.28
CA THR A 376 -13.26 1.00 31.15
C THR A 376 -12.71 0.03 32.20
N LYS A 377 -13.59 -0.79 32.80
CA LYS A 377 -13.19 -1.81 33.77
C LYS A 377 -12.33 -2.91 33.14
N ALA A 378 -12.68 -3.38 31.94
CA ALA A 378 -11.89 -4.39 31.22
C ALA A 378 -10.51 -3.83 30.81
N GLU A 379 -10.44 -2.59 30.33
CA GLU A 379 -9.18 -1.93 29.97
C GLU A 379 -8.27 -1.76 31.20
N GLY A 380 -8.83 -1.39 32.36
CA GLY A 380 -8.09 -1.31 33.63
C GLY A 380 -7.49 -2.65 34.05
N ILE A 381 -8.25 -3.75 33.90
CA ILE A 381 -7.76 -5.11 34.19
C ILE A 381 -6.63 -5.50 33.22
N CYS A 382 -6.78 -5.24 31.93
CA CYS A 382 -5.73 -5.53 30.94
C CYS A 382 -4.44 -4.75 31.24
N LYS A 383 -4.53 -3.46 31.56
CA LYS A 383 -3.36 -2.63 31.93
C LYS A 383 -2.66 -3.14 33.19
N ALA A 384 -3.43 -3.58 34.20
CA ALA A 384 -2.88 -4.18 35.41
C ALA A 384 -2.17 -5.52 35.14
N LEU A 385 -2.69 -6.33 34.21
CA LEU A 385 -2.06 -7.59 33.79
C LEU A 385 -0.80 -7.39 32.95
N GLU A 386 -0.70 -6.28 32.21
CA GLU A 386 0.48 -5.92 31.40
C GLU A 386 1.63 -5.32 32.22
N GLY A 387 1.48 -5.20 33.55
CA GLY A 387 2.56 -4.76 34.44
C GLY A 387 2.91 -3.28 34.31
N VAL A 388 1.98 -2.45 33.83
CA VAL A 388 2.13 -0.99 33.92
C VAL A 388 1.66 -0.57 35.31
N GLU A 389 2.59 -0.55 36.27
CA GLU A 389 2.35 0.12 37.55
C GLU A 389 1.96 1.57 37.26
N SER A 390 0.73 1.93 37.63
CA SER A 390 0.30 3.32 37.71
C SER A 390 1.23 4.04 38.68
N LEU A 391 2.07 4.94 38.18
CA LEU A 391 2.59 6.02 39.01
C LEU A 391 1.37 6.79 39.50
N GLY A 392 1.29 6.85 40.83
CA GLY A 392 0.06 7.07 41.56
C GLY A 392 -0.48 8.47 41.47
N ASP A 393 -1.77 8.51 41.74
CA ASP A 393 -2.46 9.49 42.57
C ASP A 393 -1.52 10.48 43.30
N LEU A 394 -1.50 11.71 42.80
CA LEU A 394 -1.10 12.89 43.56
C LEU A 394 -2.23 13.91 43.45
N GLY A 395 -3.14 13.83 44.43
CA GLY A 395 -3.77 14.99 45.05
C GLY A 395 -4.89 15.65 44.26
N CYS A 396 -6.13 15.36 44.67
CA CYS A 396 -7.18 16.37 44.65
C CYS A 396 -6.67 17.62 45.39
N CYS A 397 -6.77 18.79 44.75
CA CYS A 397 -6.88 20.04 45.49
C CYS A 397 -8.34 20.15 45.97
N ASP A 398 -8.45 20.19 47.29
CA ASP A 398 -9.57 20.46 48.22
C ASP A 398 -10.75 19.49 48.27
#